data_AF-A0A317Z5B1-F1
#
_entry.id   AF-A0A317Z5B1-F1
#
_cell.length_a   1.000
_cell.length_b   1.000
_cell.length_c   1.000
_cell.angle_alpha   90.00
_cell.angle_beta   90.00
_cell.angle_gamma   90.00
#
_symmetry.space_group_name_H-M   'P 1'
#
loop_
_entity.id
_entity.type
_entity.pdbx_description
1 polymer ?
#
loop_
_entity_poly.entity_id
_entity_poly.type
_entity_poly.pdbx_seq_one_letter_code
_entity_poly.pdbx_strand_id
1 'polypeptide(L)'
;MTKVRKETLIAEFQENFAKKMKALNLTYDNMSLYQQAFSHSSFINDFNMDRTEHNERLEFLGDAVLELTVSRYLFDAFPKL
;
A
#
# COMPACT_ATOMS: atom_id res chain seq x y z
N MET A 1 19.13 19.36 -1.67
CA MET A 1 18.35 19.35 -0.41
C MET A 1 17.15 18.41 -0.49
N THR A 2 16.37 18.42 -1.58
CA THR A 2 15.17 17.57 -1.77
C THR A 2 15.46 16.06 -1.78
N LYS A 3 16.55 15.63 -2.40
CA LYS A 3 16.93 14.20 -2.49
C LYS A 3 17.30 13.57 -1.14
N VAL A 4 18.08 14.29 -0.33
CA VAL A 4 18.45 13.86 1.04
C VAL A 4 17.20 13.73 1.90
N ARG A 5 16.26 14.68 1.81
CA ARG A 5 14.99 14.62 2.53
C ARG A 5 14.14 13.41 2.13
N LYS A 6 14.10 13.06 0.84
CA LYS A 6 13.40 11.85 0.34
C LYS A 6 14.00 10.58 0.93
N GLU A 7 15.32 10.43 0.87
CA GLU A 7 16.02 9.24 1.38
C GLU A 7 15.79 9.06 2.89
N THR A 8 15.80 10.15 3.66
CA THR A 8 15.46 10.12 5.08
C THR A 8 14.03 9.66 5.36
N LEU A 9 13.04 10.22 4.65
CA LEU A 9 11.63 9.84 4.84
C LEU A 9 11.38 8.37 4.48
N ILE A 10 12.03 7.86 3.43
CA ILE A 10 11.93 6.46 3.02
C ILE A 10 12.53 5.54 4.09
N ALA A 11 13.69 5.90 4.65
CA ALA A 11 14.34 5.11 5.71
C ALA A 11 13.48 5.09 6.99
N GLU A 12 12.94 6.25 7.40
CA GLU A 12 12.02 6.36 8.54
C GLU A 12 10.76 5.51 8.34
N PHE A 13 10.18 5.52 7.13
CA PHE A 13 9.06 4.66 6.80
C PHE A 13 9.41 3.18 6.96
N GLN A 14 10.55 2.73 6.41
CA GLN A 14 10.96 1.32 6.47
C GLN A 14 11.13 0.85 7.92
N GLU A 15 11.76 1.68 8.76
CA GLU A 15 11.95 1.37 10.18
C GLU A 15 10.60 1.27 10.91
N ASN A 16 9.71 2.26 10.71
CA ASN A 16 8.40 2.29 11.35
C ASN A 16 7.51 1.14 10.87
N PHE A 17 7.54 0.83 9.58
CA PHE A 17 6.82 -0.30 8.99
C PHE A 17 7.31 -1.63 9.58
N ALA A 18 8.62 -1.86 9.61
CA ALA A 18 9.19 -3.09 10.17
C ALA A 18 8.83 -3.28 11.66
N LYS A 19 8.91 -2.19 12.47
CA LYS A 19 8.45 -2.20 13.86
C LYS A 19 6.98 -2.57 13.98
N LYS A 20 6.12 -1.99 13.14
CA LYS A 20 4.68 -2.25 13.16
C LYS A 20 4.35 -3.69 12.75
N MET A 21 4.97 -4.20 11.70
CA MET A 21 4.78 -5.59 11.24
C MET A 21 5.20 -6.60 12.30
N LYS A 22 6.34 -6.36 12.98
CA LYS A 22 6.76 -7.17 14.12
C LYS A 22 5.76 -7.13 15.27
N ALA A 23 5.23 -5.95 15.62
CA ALA A 23 4.23 -5.81 16.68
C ALA A 23 2.90 -6.50 16.36
N LEU A 24 2.54 -6.59 15.07
CA LEU A 24 1.35 -7.29 14.59
C LEU A 24 1.60 -8.79 14.31
N ASN A 25 2.84 -9.27 14.48
CA ASN A 25 3.27 -10.62 14.11
C ASN A 25 2.94 -10.98 12.65
N LEU A 26 3.13 -10.01 11.74
CA LEU A 26 2.92 -10.16 10.31
C LEU A 26 4.26 -10.21 9.57
N THR A 27 4.38 -11.12 8.62
CA THR A 27 5.51 -11.17 7.67
C THR A 27 5.19 -10.37 6.42
N TYR A 28 6.22 -9.89 5.74
CA TYR A 28 6.13 -9.18 4.48
C TYR A 28 7.32 -9.53 3.59
N ASP A 29 7.11 -9.60 2.28
CA ASP A 29 8.15 -9.99 1.34
C ASP A 29 8.77 -8.79 0.65
N ASN A 30 7.95 -7.98 -0.05
CA ASN A 30 8.43 -6.90 -0.89
C ASN A 30 8.17 -5.52 -0.26
N MET A 31 9.15 -4.98 0.47
CA MET A 31 9.09 -3.65 1.09
C MET A 31 8.75 -2.53 0.09
N SER A 32 9.21 -2.60 -1.17
CA SER A 32 8.94 -1.52 -2.14
C SER A 32 7.46 -1.44 -2.53
N LEU A 33 6.77 -2.59 -2.55
CA LEU A 33 5.33 -2.64 -2.80
C LEU A 33 4.56 -1.93 -1.68
N TYR A 34 4.95 -2.15 -0.42
CA TYR A 34 4.34 -1.46 0.72
C TYR A 34 4.70 0.03 0.72
N GLN A 35 5.91 0.40 0.35
CA GLN A 35 6.26 1.81 0.17
C GLN A 35 5.34 2.49 -0.86
N GLN A 36 5.11 1.85 -2.01
CA GLN A 36 4.17 2.34 -3.03
C GLN A 36 2.73 2.39 -2.50
N ALA A 37 2.27 1.34 -1.83
CA ALA A 37 0.91 1.26 -1.28
C ALA A 37 0.62 2.36 -0.23
N PHE A 38 1.65 2.80 0.50
CA PHE A 38 1.56 3.89 1.47
C PHE A 38 1.99 5.26 0.90
N SER A 39 2.25 5.37 -0.40
CA SER A 39 2.64 6.62 -1.06
C SER A 39 1.45 7.25 -1.76
N HIS A 40 1.02 8.43 -1.28
CA HIS A 40 -0.02 9.22 -1.92
C HIS A 40 0.54 10.05 -3.09
N SER A 41 -0.32 10.40 -4.05
CA SER A 41 0.04 11.17 -5.25
C SER A 41 0.70 12.53 -4.93
N SER A 42 0.34 13.17 -3.81
CA SER A 42 0.99 14.40 -3.33
C SER A 42 2.48 14.21 -3.04
N PHE A 43 2.87 13.08 -2.43
CA PHE A 43 4.27 12.77 -2.16
C PHE A 43 5.05 12.58 -3.46
N ILE A 44 4.46 11.90 -4.44
CA ILE A 44 5.06 11.71 -5.77
C ILE A 44 5.30 13.05 -6.48
N ASN A 45 4.31 13.96 -6.41
CA ASN A 45 4.41 15.29 -7.01
C ASN A 45 5.50 16.15 -6.35
N ASP A 46 5.57 16.17 -5.01
CA ASP A 46 6.53 16.96 -4.24
C ASP A 46 7.99 16.58 -4.52
N PHE A 47 8.23 15.31 -4.86
CA PHE A 47 9.57 14.79 -5.17
C PHE A 47 9.82 14.56 -6.67
N ASN A 48 8.90 15.01 -7.53
CA ASN A 48 8.97 14.85 -9.00
C ASN A 48 9.30 13.41 -9.43
N MET A 49 8.61 12.46 -8.79
CA MET A 49 8.72 11.02 -9.02
C MET A 49 7.88 10.59 -10.22
N ASP A 50 8.03 9.32 -10.63
CA ASP A 50 7.16 8.78 -11.68
C ASP A 50 5.72 8.72 -11.14
N ARG A 51 4.76 9.21 -11.93
CA ARG A 51 3.33 9.20 -11.57
C ARG A 51 2.83 7.79 -11.25
N THR A 52 3.47 6.75 -11.74
CA THR A 52 3.07 5.37 -11.45
C THR A 52 3.52 4.87 -10.06
N GLU A 53 4.33 5.64 -9.33
CA GLU A 53 4.87 5.25 -8.01
C GLU A 53 3.94 5.55 -6.81
N HIS A 54 2.72 6.03 -7.03
CA HIS A 54 1.70 6.15 -5.97
C HIS A 54 0.77 4.95 -5.87
N ASN A 55 -0.05 4.92 -4.82
CA ASN A 55 -0.93 3.84 -4.43
C ASN A 55 -2.16 3.60 -5.34
N GLU A 56 -2.66 4.60 -6.07
CA GLU A 56 -3.97 4.52 -6.77
C GLU A 56 -4.18 3.25 -7.63
N ARG A 57 -3.15 2.76 -8.33
CA ARG A 57 -3.26 1.53 -9.13
C ARG A 57 -3.40 0.28 -8.26
N LEU A 58 -2.69 0.24 -7.14
CA LEU A 58 -2.78 -0.86 -6.17
C LEU A 58 -4.12 -0.82 -5.45
N GLU A 59 -4.59 0.37 -5.10
CA GLU A 59 -5.93 0.60 -4.53
C GLU A 59 -7.02 0.10 -5.47
N PHE A 60 -7.00 0.54 -6.74
CA PHE A 60 -7.97 0.09 -7.75
C PHE A 60 -8.00 -1.43 -7.91
N LEU A 61 -6.83 -2.09 -7.93
CA LEU A 61 -6.76 -3.55 -7.97
C LEU A 61 -7.27 -4.20 -6.68
N GLY A 62 -6.90 -3.64 -5.53
CA GLY A 62 -7.31 -4.12 -4.21
C GLY A 62 -8.82 -4.08 -4.03
N ASP A 63 -9.45 -2.98 -4.46
CA ASP A 63 -10.90 -2.81 -4.41
C ASP A 63 -11.62 -3.86 -5.25
N ALA A 64 -11.18 -4.08 -6.49
CA ALA A 64 -11.77 -5.10 -7.36
C ALA A 64 -11.65 -6.52 -6.77
N VAL A 65 -10.50 -6.85 -6.15
CA VAL A 65 -10.28 -8.14 -5.49
C VAL A 65 -11.17 -8.27 -4.26
N LEU A 66 -11.26 -7.22 -3.43
CA LEU A 66 -12.08 -7.22 -2.22
C LEU A 66 -13.56 -7.32 -2.57
N GLU A 67 -14.02 -6.56 -3.56
CA GLU A 67 -15.38 -6.58 -4.08
C GLU A 67 -15.76 -7.99 -4.54
N LEU A 68 -14.93 -8.61 -5.39
CA LEU A 68 -15.16 -9.98 -5.87
C LEU A 68 -15.21 -10.97 -4.71
N THR A 69 -14.26 -10.89 -3.77
CA THR A 69 -14.14 -11.82 -2.65
C THR A 69 -15.36 -11.74 -1.73
N VAL A 70 -15.75 -10.53 -1.35
CA VAL A 70 -16.92 -10.29 -0.49
C VAL A 70 -18.21 -10.68 -1.22
N SER A 71 -18.35 -10.30 -2.48
CA SER A 71 -19.53 -10.66 -3.29
C SER A 71 -19.69 -12.17 -3.39
N ARG A 72 -18.58 -12.87 -3.64
CA ARG A 72 -18.58 -14.33 -3.71
C ARG A 72 -18.95 -14.97 -2.37
N TYR A 73 -18.36 -14.48 -1.28
CA TYR A 73 -18.68 -14.95 0.07
C TYR A 73 -20.17 -14.79 0.39
N LEU A 74 -20.74 -13.62 0.09
CA LEU A 74 -22.16 -13.34 0.34
C LEU A 74 -23.07 -14.19 -0.55
N PHE A 75 -22.73 -14.35 -1.83
CA PHE A 75 -23.48 -15.20 -2.76
C PHE A 75 -23.57 -16.65 -2.26
N ASP A 76 -22.45 -17.21 -1.81
CA ASP A 76 -22.39 -18.59 -1.30
C ASP A 76 -23.07 -18.73 0.08
N ALA A 77 -22.89 -17.74 0.97
CA ALA A 77 -23.43 -17.78 2.33
C ALA A 77 -24.95 -17.54 2.39
N PHE A 78 -25.50 -16.78 1.45
CA PHE A 78 -26.91 -16.40 1.41
C PHE A 78 -27.55 -16.74 0.05
N PRO A 79 -27.70 -18.03 -0.30
CA PRO A 79 -28.17 -18.47 -1.63
C PRO A 79 -29.65 -18.15 -1.93
N LYS A 80 -30.36 -17.50 -1.02
CA LYS A 80 -31.77 -17.10 -1.14
C LYS A 80 -31.99 -15.60 -0.95
N LEU A 81 -30.91 -14.82 -0.82
CA LEU A 81 -30.99 -13.36 -0.79
C LEU A 81 -31.38 -12.80 -2.16
#